data_AF-A0A370HWC8-F1
#
_entry.id   AF-A0A370HWC8-F1
#
_cell.length_a   1.000
_cell.length_b   1.000
_cell.length_c   1.000
_cell.angle_alpha   90.00
_cell.angle_beta   90.00
_cell.angle_gamma   90.00
#
_symmetry.space_group_name_H-M   'P 1'
#
loop_
_entity.id
_entity.type
_entity.pdbx_description
1 polymer ?
#
loop_
_entity_poly.entity_id
_entity_poly.type
_entity_poly.pdbx_seq_one_letter_code
_entity_poly.pdbx_strand_id
1 'polypeptide(L)' 'MARDTERIERDIEAARNRLANTLDELAVRADPQRIADNTKQAVLAKVNEPKVKYSLIGAGVLVVAVVLFRVFRR' A
#
# COMPACT_ATOMS: atom_id res chain seq x y z
N MET A 1 11.96 -30.05 37.21
CA MET A 1 10.80 -30.44 36.38
C MET A 1 9.55 -29.67 36.80
N ALA A 2 8.86 -29.97 37.91
CA ALA A 2 7.64 -29.23 38.31
C ALA A 2 7.87 -27.71 38.52
N ARG A 3 9.00 -27.32 39.14
CA ARG A 3 9.40 -25.91 39.30
C ARG A 3 9.74 -25.19 37.99
N ASP A 4 10.09 -25.94 36.95
CA ASP A 4 10.43 -25.38 35.64
C ASP A 4 9.14 -25.14 34.84
N THR A 5 8.17 -26.04 34.94
CA THR A 5 6.83 -25.86 34.36
C THR A 5 6.13 -24.59 34.88
N GLU A 6 6.15 -24.35 36.20
CA GLU A 6 5.59 -23.14 36.82
C GLU A 6 6.31 -21.83 36.43
N ARG A 7 7.58 -21.92 36.01
CA ARG A 7 8.31 -20.77 35.45
C ARG A 7 7.91 -20.55 33.99
N ILE A 8 7.82 -21.63 33.22
CA ILE A 8 7.43 -21.58 31.80
C ILE A 8 6.00 -21.05 31.65
N GLU A 9 5.05 -21.48 32.49
CA GLU A 9 3.66 -20.97 32.47
C GLU A 9 3.61 -19.46 32.74
N ARG A 10 4.35 -18.98 33.76
CA ARG A 10 4.43 -17.54 34.05
C ARG A 10 5.03 -16.73 32.90
N ASP A 11 6.06 -17.26 32.24
CA ASP A 11 6.67 -16.60 31.10
C ASP A 11 5.74 -16.57 29.87
N ILE A 12 4.93 -17.63 29.66
CA ILE A 12 3.92 -17.67 28.61
C ILE A 12 2.81 -16.65 28.88
N GLU A 13 2.32 -16.56 30.11
CA GLU A 13 1.30 -15.57 30.51
C GLU A 13 1.81 -14.13 30.29
N ALA A 14 3.06 -13.87 30.67
CA ALA A 14 3.72 -12.58 30.47
C ALA A 14 3.92 -12.26 28.97
N ALA A 15 4.31 -13.25 28.17
CA ALA A 15 4.45 -13.10 26.72
C ALA A 15 3.09 -12.82 26.05
N ARG A 16 2.02 -13.46 26.50
CA ARG A 16 0.65 -13.26 25.98
C ARG A 16 0.15 -11.84 26.24
N ASN A 17 0.38 -11.31 27.44
CA ASN A 17 0.04 -9.94 27.79
C ASN A 17 0.85 -8.92 26.98
N ARG A 18 2.15 -9.18 26.73
CA ARG A 18 2.97 -8.34 25.84
C ARG A 18 2.47 -8.36 24.40
N LEU A 19 2.04 -9.53 23.90
CA LEU A 19 1.53 -9.66 22.53
C LEU A 19 0.22 -8.88 22.33
N ALA A 20 -0.69 -8.91 23.31
CA ALA A 20 -1.92 -8.12 23.28
C ALA A 20 -1.62 -6.61 23.16
N ASN A 21 -0.67 -6.11 23.97
CA ASN A 21 -0.25 -4.71 23.90
C ASN A 21 0.39 -4.35 22.56
N THR A 22 1.18 -5.24 21.96
CA THR A 22 1.79 -5.00 20.64
C THR A 22 0.80 -5.10 19.48
N LEU A 23 -0.26 -5.90 19.61
CA LEU A 23 -1.30 -6.02 18.59
C LEU A 23 -2.15 -4.74 18.53
N ASP A 24 -2.48 -4.15 19.69
CA ASP A 24 -3.15 -2.85 19.74
C ASP A 24 -2.27 -1.74 19.14
N GLU A 25 -0.96 -1.75 19.42
CA GLU A 25 -0.03 -0.76 18.86
C GLU A 25 0.18 -0.93 17.34
N LEU A 26 0.19 -2.18 16.83
CA LEU A 26 0.25 -2.44 15.39
C LEU A 26 -1.04 -2.06 14.68
N ALA A 27 -2.19 -2.28 15.30
CA ALA A 27 -3.49 -1.90 14.73
C ALA A 27 -3.62 -0.38 14.58
N VAL A 28 -3.11 0.39 15.55
CA VAL A 28 -3.12 1.87 15.50
C VAL A 28 -2.13 2.42 14.47
N ARG A 29 -0.97 1.79 14.28
CA ARG A 29 0.02 2.21 13.26
C ARG A 29 -0.31 1.75 11.85
N ALA A 30 -1.07 0.68 11.71
CA ALA A 30 -1.48 0.11 10.43
C ALA A 30 -2.87 0.59 9.99
N ASP A 31 -3.33 1.78 10.43
CA ASP A 31 -4.60 2.34 10.00
C ASP A 31 -4.62 2.48 8.46
N PRO A 32 -5.27 1.54 7.75
CA PRO A 32 -5.11 1.38 6.31
C PRO A 32 -5.77 2.54 5.56
N GLN A 33 -6.68 3.26 6.23
CA GLN A 33 -7.32 4.44 5.68
C GLN A 33 -6.30 5.55 5.44
N ARG A 34 -5.37 5.81 6.38
CA ARG A 34 -4.36 6.87 6.20
C ARG A 34 -3.33 6.51 5.14
N ILE A 35 -2.95 5.24 5.03
CA ILE A 35 -2.05 4.77 3.97
C ILE A 35 -2.74 4.88 2.61
N ALA A 36 -3.99 4.45 2.50
CA ALA A 36 -4.77 4.54 1.27
C ALA A 36 -4.95 6.00 0.83
N ASP A 37 -5.25 6.92 1.76
CA ASP A 37 -5.47 8.32 1.46
C ASP A 37 -4.17 9.03 1.06
N ASN A 38 -3.07 8.78 1.76
CA ASN A 38 -1.75 9.31 1.38
C ASN A 38 -1.31 8.76 0.01
N THR A 39 -1.60 7.48 -0.28
CA THR A 39 -1.29 6.86 -1.57
C THR A 39 -2.12 7.47 -2.69
N LYS A 40 -3.43 7.65 -2.48
CA LYS A 40 -4.32 8.30 -3.45
C LYS A 40 -3.86 9.73 -3.74
N GLN A 41 -3.53 10.51 -2.71
CA GLN A 41 -3.04 11.88 -2.87
C GLN A 41 -1.70 11.92 -3.61
N ALA A 42 -0.77 11.02 -3.30
CA ALA A 42 0.52 10.93 -3.98
C ALA A 42 0.35 10.55 -5.47
N VAL A 43 -0.54 9.60 -5.78
CA VAL A 43 -0.84 9.22 -7.17
C VAL A 43 -1.51 10.37 -7.91
N LEU A 44 -2.49 11.05 -7.31
CA LEU A 44 -3.15 12.21 -7.90
C LEU A 44 -2.17 13.37 -8.11
N ALA A 45 -1.26 13.62 -7.17
CA ALA A 45 -0.22 14.63 -7.31
C ALA A 45 0.71 14.30 -8.47
N LYS A 46 1.13 13.04 -8.60
CA LYS A 46 2.04 12.57 -9.65
C LYS A 46 1.39 12.57 -11.04
N VAL A 47 0.11 12.21 -11.15
CA VAL A 47 -0.66 12.35 -12.39
C VAL A 47 -0.89 13.83 -12.72
N ASN A 48 -1.01 14.69 -11.71
CA ASN A 48 -1.16 16.12 -11.92
C ASN A 48 0.13 16.84 -12.34
N GLU A 49 1.29 16.21 -12.22
CA GLU A 49 2.55 16.79 -12.68
C GLU A 49 2.49 17.12 -14.18
N PRO A 50 2.92 18.33 -14.59
CA PRO A 50 2.82 18.77 -15.98
C PRO A 50 3.55 17.83 -16.93
N LYS A 51 4.68 17.25 -16.50
CA LYS A 51 5.44 16.26 -17.28
C LYS A 51 4.61 15.01 -17.60
N VAL A 52 3.84 14.50 -16.64
CA VAL A 52 3.00 13.30 -16.81
C VAL A 52 1.77 13.61 -17.64
N LYS A 53 1.17 14.81 -17.49
CA LYS A 53 0.06 15.24 -18.35
C LYS A 53 0.45 15.31 -19.82
N TYR A 54 1.56 15.97 -20.13
CA TYR A 54 2.01 16.10 -21.53
C TYR A 54 2.43 14.76 -22.13
N SER A 55 3.06 13.87 -21.35
CA SER A 55 3.40 12.53 -21.84
C SER A 55 2.16 11.67 -22.08
N LEU A 56 1.13 11.75 -21.21
CA LEU A 56 -0.16 11.08 -21.41
C LEU A 56 -0.87 11.58 -22.67
N ILE A 57 -0.91 12.90 -22.90
CA ILE A 57 -1.50 13.47 -24.11
C ILE A 57 -0.74 13.00 -25.35
N GLY A 58 0.60 13.08 -25.33
CA GLY A 58 1.44 12.61 -26.43
C GLY A 58 1.25 11.13 -26.75
N ALA A 59 1.21 10.28 -25.71
CA ALA A 59 0.92 8.86 -25.87
C ALA A 59 -0.48 8.62 -26.44
N GLY A 60 -1.50 9.34 -25.96
CA GLY A 60 -2.86 9.27 -26.48
C GLY A 60 -2.95 9.63 -27.96
N VAL A 61 -2.31 10.73 -28.38
CA VAL A 61 -2.26 11.15 -29.77
C VAL A 61 -1.56 10.10 -30.64
N LEU A 62 -0.45 9.53 -30.18
CA LEU A 62 0.26 8.47 -30.90
C LEU A 62 -0.60 7.23 -31.09
N VAL A 63 -1.32 6.79 -30.04
CA VAL A 63 -2.23 5.64 -30.13
C VAL A 63 -3.33 5.90 -31.15
N VAL A 64 -3.99 7.07 -31.10
CA VAL A 64 -5.01 7.43 -32.08
C VAL A 64 -4.44 7.45 -33.50
N ALA A 65 -3.28 8.07 -33.70
CA ALA A 65 -2.62 8.11 -35.00
C ALA A 65 -2.30 6.71 -35.53
N VAL A 66 -1.77 5.81 -34.69
CA VAL A 66 -1.47 4.42 -35.07
C VAL A 66 -2.75 3.66 -35.43
N VAL A 67 -3.83 3.83 -34.65
CA VAL A 67 -5.12 3.18 -34.93
C VAL A 67 -5.69 3.68 -36.26
N LEU A 68 -5.71 4.99 -36.49
CA LEU A 68 -6.18 5.57 -37.76
C LEU A 68 -5.32 5.06 -38.93
N PHE A 69 -4.00 5.07 -38.80
CA PHE A 69 -3.10 4.55 -39.82
C PHE A 69 -3.33 3.07 -40.11
N ARG A 70 -3.63 2.27 -39.08
CA ARG A 70 -3.95 0.85 -39.20
C ARG A 70 -5.27 0.61 -39.93
N VAL A 71 -6.28 1.44 -39.68
CA VAL A 71 -7.62 1.35 -40.28
C VAL A 71 -7.61 1.85 -41.73
N PHE A 72 -6.98 2.98 -42.02
CA PHE A 72 -6.95 3.55 -43.37
C PHE A 72 -5.99 2.86 -44.34
N ARG A 73 -5.04 2.07 -43.82
CA ARG A 73 -4.07 1.32 -44.63
C ARG A 73 -4.47 -0.14 -44.84
N ARG A 74 -5.68 -0.53 -44.41
CA ARG A 74 -6.35 -1.78 -44.78
C ARG A 74 -7.29 -1.53 -45.96
#